data_AF-A0A0F9PYS7-F1
#
_entry.id   AF-A0A0F9PYS7-F1
#
_cell.length_a   1.000
_cell.length_b   1.000
_cell.length_c   1.000
_cell.angle_alpha   90.00
_cell.angle_beta   90.00
_cell.angle_gamma   90.00
#
_symmetry.space_group_name_H-M   'P 1'
#
loop_
_entity.id
_entity.type
_entity.pdbx_description
1 polymer ?
#
loop_
_entity_poly.entity_id
_entity_poly.type
_entity_poly.pdbx_seq_one_letter_code
_entity_poly.pdbx_strand_id
1 'polypeptide(L)'
;PKGNPTGPRDYRDRIGAIRSVTVRPGEGLFADFHFNPKHALAEQLAWDAQHAPQNVGFSHNVQAQTARRGREVDVEALTKVQSVDLVADPATTRGLFESEARHDDTPPAGKPTSKLCVDDLRREHAELVESLCREQTARIEQLQAEIERLTARETAHQKQRLIRQVLREFHLPDPDAADGRDQSIVSERFLQSLLAAENEGAIRELVEERAALVRGLRGVDLSRTSNDGKPSSRDQHSLEEFGSDDTKAFVDAIT
;
A
#
# COMPACT_ATOMS: atom_id res chain seq x y z
N PRO A 1 25.87 -21.68 -29.57
CA PRO A 1 26.50 -22.01 -30.88
C PRO A 1 27.92 -22.58 -30.69
N LYS A 2 28.26 -23.70 -31.36
CA LYS A 2 29.64 -24.21 -31.42
C LYS A 2 30.32 -23.62 -32.66
N GLY A 3 30.96 -22.45 -32.55
CA GLY A 3 31.67 -21.83 -33.67
C GLY A 3 31.98 -20.34 -33.51
N ASN A 4 32.58 -19.73 -34.55
CA ASN A 4 32.90 -18.30 -34.61
C ASN A 4 31.61 -17.45 -34.53
N PRO A 5 31.47 -16.53 -33.56
CA PRO A 5 30.26 -15.74 -33.37
C PRO A 5 29.80 -14.97 -34.62
N THR A 6 30.74 -14.52 -35.45
CA THR A 6 30.49 -13.69 -36.63
C THR A 6 30.45 -14.45 -37.96
N GLY A 7 30.61 -15.79 -37.92
CA GLY A 7 30.62 -16.64 -39.10
C GLY A 7 29.22 -17.03 -39.58
N PRO A 8 29.08 -17.53 -40.83
CA PRO A 8 27.83 -18.12 -41.30
C PRO A 8 27.39 -19.25 -40.37
N ARG A 9 26.12 -19.24 -39.95
CA ARG A 9 25.55 -20.31 -39.11
C ARG A 9 25.42 -21.60 -39.93
N ASP A 10 25.73 -22.74 -39.30
CA ASP A 10 25.49 -24.05 -39.90
C ASP A 10 23.98 -24.22 -40.16
N TYR A 11 23.61 -24.92 -41.23
CA TYR A 11 22.22 -25.28 -41.49
C TYR A 11 21.60 -26.04 -40.32
N ARG A 12 22.40 -26.84 -39.59
CA ARG A 12 21.97 -27.53 -38.37
C ARG A 12 21.58 -26.61 -37.22
N ASP A 13 22.11 -25.39 -37.19
CA ASP A 13 21.76 -24.37 -36.19
C ASP A 13 20.56 -23.53 -36.64
N ARG A 14 20.16 -23.63 -37.92
CA ARG A 14 19.02 -22.89 -38.47
C ARG A 14 17.72 -23.62 -38.17
N ILE A 15 17.17 -23.32 -37.01
CA ILE A 15 15.86 -23.82 -36.58
C ILE A 15 14.69 -23.24 -37.38
N GLY A 16 14.81 -22.03 -37.92
CA GLY A 16 13.68 -21.33 -38.56
C GLY A 16 14.04 -20.05 -39.29
N ALA A 17 13.01 -19.28 -39.62
CA ALA A 17 13.10 -17.99 -40.29
C ALA A 17 12.10 -16.98 -39.68
N ILE A 18 12.57 -15.75 -39.54
CA ILE A 18 11.76 -14.60 -39.14
C ILE A 18 11.04 -14.04 -40.37
N ARG A 19 9.74 -13.81 -40.28
CA ARG A 19 8.87 -13.29 -41.35
C ARG A 19 8.00 -12.15 -40.85
N SER A 20 7.36 -11.41 -41.77
CA SER A 20 6.37 -10.37 -41.43
C SER A 20 6.91 -9.26 -40.51
N VAL A 21 8.18 -8.87 -40.68
CA VAL A 21 8.81 -7.85 -39.81
C VAL A 21 8.09 -6.51 -39.96
N THR A 22 7.61 -5.98 -38.83
CA THR A 22 6.87 -4.72 -38.74
C THR A 22 7.49 -3.83 -37.67
N VAL A 23 7.66 -2.55 -38.00
CA VAL A 23 8.11 -1.53 -37.05
C VAL A 23 6.89 -0.93 -36.37
N ARG A 24 6.87 -0.94 -35.03
CA ARG A 24 5.85 -0.26 -34.23
C ARG A 24 6.49 0.96 -33.55
N PRO A 25 6.04 2.20 -33.86
CA PRO A 25 6.61 3.40 -33.28
C PRO A 25 6.59 3.36 -31.74
N GLY A 26 7.75 3.61 -31.12
CA GLY A 26 7.90 3.59 -29.66
C GLY A 26 7.98 2.21 -29.01
N GLU A 27 7.75 1.11 -29.74
CA GLU A 27 7.75 -0.25 -29.20
C GLU A 27 8.87 -1.13 -29.76
N GLY A 28 9.28 -0.91 -31.03
CA GLY A 28 10.40 -1.62 -31.64
C GLY A 28 9.99 -2.48 -32.85
N LEU A 29 10.75 -3.56 -33.09
CA LEU A 29 10.56 -4.48 -34.22
C LEU A 29 9.81 -5.73 -33.75
N PHE A 30 8.75 -6.08 -34.47
CA PHE A 30 7.95 -7.29 -34.24
C PHE A 30 7.95 -8.16 -35.49
N ALA A 31 7.94 -9.46 -35.32
CA ALA A 31 7.97 -10.41 -36.43
C ALA A 31 7.46 -11.79 -36.02
N ASP A 32 7.08 -12.59 -37.02
CA ASP A 32 6.64 -13.97 -36.82
C ASP A 32 7.84 -14.92 -36.96
N PHE A 33 8.07 -15.77 -35.96
CA PHE A 33 9.09 -16.81 -36.06
C PHE A 33 8.51 -18.13 -36.56
N HIS A 34 8.89 -18.53 -37.78
CA HIS A 34 8.50 -19.81 -38.36
C HIS A 34 9.66 -20.80 -38.23
N PHE A 35 9.49 -21.85 -37.43
CA PHE A 35 10.48 -22.91 -37.28
C PHE A 35 10.11 -24.19 -38.02
N ASN A 36 11.11 -25.02 -38.28
CA ASN A 36 10.94 -26.37 -38.82
C ASN A 36 10.50 -27.31 -37.68
N PRO A 37 9.27 -27.87 -37.71
CA PRO A 37 8.80 -28.76 -36.65
C PRO A 37 9.60 -30.06 -36.51
N LYS A 38 10.40 -30.43 -37.53
CA LYS A 38 11.27 -31.61 -37.52
C LYS A 38 12.69 -31.31 -37.02
N HIS A 39 12.97 -30.07 -36.60
CA HIS A 39 14.25 -29.73 -36.01
C HIS A 39 14.40 -30.37 -34.63
N ALA A 40 15.62 -30.77 -34.24
CA ALA A 40 15.86 -31.49 -32.97
C ALA A 40 15.37 -30.73 -31.73
N LEU A 41 15.38 -29.39 -31.77
CA LEU A 41 14.91 -28.51 -30.70
C LEU A 41 13.47 -28.01 -30.88
N ALA A 42 12.77 -28.43 -31.93
CA ALA A 42 11.44 -27.91 -32.24
C ALA A 42 10.39 -28.26 -31.18
N GLU A 43 10.43 -29.50 -30.67
CA GLU A 43 9.50 -29.96 -29.63
C GLU A 43 9.73 -29.20 -28.32
N GLN A 44 11.00 -29.05 -27.91
CA GLN A 44 11.35 -28.26 -26.74
C GLN A 44 10.92 -26.80 -26.89
N LEU A 45 11.17 -26.18 -28.06
CA LEU A 45 10.75 -24.81 -28.31
C LEU A 45 9.22 -24.65 -28.27
N ALA A 46 8.47 -25.60 -28.84
CA ALA A 46 7.02 -25.58 -28.77
C ALA A 46 6.52 -25.74 -27.34
N TRP A 47 7.20 -26.56 -26.53
CA TRP A 47 6.90 -26.71 -25.11
C TRP A 47 7.19 -25.43 -24.34
N ASP A 48 8.38 -24.82 -24.53
CA ASP A 48 8.76 -23.56 -23.89
C ASP A 48 7.78 -22.44 -24.26
N ALA A 49 7.39 -22.34 -25.53
CA ALA A 49 6.36 -21.41 -25.95
C ALA A 49 5.05 -21.61 -25.17
N GLN A 50 4.59 -22.84 -24.96
CA GLN A 50 3.32 -23.09 -24.27
C GLN A 50 3.38 -22.94 -22.74
N HIS A 51 4.50 -23.32 -22.12
CA HIS A 51 4.56 -23.51 -20.66
C HIS A 51 5.49 -22.52 -19.95
N ALA A 52 6.51 -22.01 -20.64
CA ALA A 52 7.51 -21.14 -20.05
C ALA A 52 8.14 -20.20 -21.11
N PRO A 53 7.34 -19.31 -21.74
CA PRO A 53 7.80 -18.49 -22.86
C PRO A 53 8.90 -17.48 -22.51
N GLN A 54 9.13 -17.25 -21.22
CA GLN A 54 10.22 -16.45 -20.68
C GLN A 54 11.59 -17.16 -20.68
N ASN A 55 11.63 -18.49 -20.86
CA ASN A 55 12.87 -19.27 -20.82
C ASN A 55 13.78 -19.00 -22.03
N VAL A 56 13.22 -18.45 -23.10
CA VAL A 56 13.95 -18.15 -24.32
C VAL A 56 13.50 -16.83 -24.91
N GLY A 57 14.42 -16.14 -25.59
CA GLY A 57 14.13 -14.90 -26.30
C GLY A 57 15.01 -14.77 -27.55
N PHE A 58 14.78 -13.71 -28.31
CA PHE A 58 15.51 -13.45 -29.55
C PHE A 58 16.57 -12.37 -29.33
N SER A 59 17.80 -12.65 -29.76
CA SER A 59 18.92 -11.72 -29.69
C SER A 59 19.47 -11.44 -31.08
N HIS A 60 19.70 -10.17 -31.39
CA HIS A 60 20.26 -9.77 -32.66
C HIS A 60 21.78 -9.94 -32.65
N ASN A 61 22.30 -10.67 -33.63
CA ASN A 61 23.72 -10.67 -33.95
C ASN A 61 23.98 -9.66 -35.07
N VAL A 62 24.58 -8.52 -34.72
CA VAL A 62 24.73 -7.37 -35.60
C VAL A 62 26.18 -6.92 -35.70
N GLN A 63 26.51 -6.31 -36.83
CA GLN A 63 27.67 -5.44 -36.97
C GLN A 63 27.18 -4.01 -36.79
N ALA A 64 27.86 -3.29 -35.91
CA ALA A 64 27.52 -1.92 -35.55
C ALA A 64 28.76 -1.04 -35.53
N GLN A 65 28.60 0.20 -35.98
CA GLN A 65 29.54 1.27 -35.66
C GLN A 65 29.28 1.70 -34.22
N THR A 66 30.34 1.71 -33.43
CA THR A 66 30.27 2.07 -32.01
C THR A 66 31.24 3.20 -31.73
N ALA A 67 30.81 4.13 -30.88
CA ALA A 67 31.66 5.17 -30.34
C ALA A 67 31.73 5.01 -28.83
N ARG A 68 32.92 5.19 -28.27
CA ARG A 68 33.11 5.14 -26.83
C ARG A 68 32.95 6.54 -26.25
N ARG A 69 31.91 6.74 -25.44
CA ARG A 69 31.71 7.98 -24.67
C ARG A 69 31.98 7.71 -23.21
N GLY A 70 33.24 7.90 -22.81
CA GLY A 70 33.71 7.62 -21.45
C GLY A 70 33.70 6.11 -21.12
N ARG A 71 32.83 5.71 -20.19
CA ARG A 71 32.69 4.31 -19.74
C ARG A 71 31.64 3.52 -20.54
N GLU A 72 30.83 4.19 -21.35
CA GLU A 72 29.77 3.57 -22.13
C GLU A 72 30.18 3.45 -23.60
N VAL A 73 29.66 2.41 -24.26
CA VAL A 73 29.83 2.17 -25.69
C VAL A 73 28.48 2.43 -26.35
N ASP A 74 28.40 3.54 -27.06
CA ASP A 74 27.20 3.92 -27.80
C ASP A 74 27.24 3.26 -29.18
N VAL A 75 26.11 2.65 -29.56
CA VAL A 75 25.91 2.18 -30.93
C VAL A 75 25.42 3.36 -31.77
N GLU A 76 26.27 3.82 -32.70
CA GLU A 76 25.94 4.95 -33.58
C GLU A 76 25.13 4.52 -34.80
N ALA A 77 25.45 3.35 -35.36
CA ALA A 77 24.73 2.80 -36.50
C ALA A 77 24.83 1.28 -36.56
N LEU A 78 23.72 0.61 -36.88
CA LEU A 78 23.72 -0.81 -37.25
C LEU A 78 24.05 -0.92 -38.74
N THR A 79 25.23 -1.45 -39.08
CA THR A 79 25.68 -1.55 -40.47
C THR A 79 25.17 -2.81 -41.16
N LYS A 80 24.98 -3.88 -40.40
CA LYS A 80 24.50 -5.17 -40.92
C LYS A 80 23.91 -6.04 -39.82
N VAL A 81 22.74 -6.62 -40.07
CA VAL A 81 22.19 -7.69 -39.23
C VAL A 81 22.61 -9.04 -39.82
N GLN A 82 23.29 -9.89 -39.05
CA GLN A 82 23.76 -11.20 -39.49
C GLN A 82 22.73 -12.30 -39.24
N SER A 83 22.19 -12.34 -38.02
CA SER A 83 21.17 -13.30 -37.61
C SER A 83 20.37 -12.78 -36.43
N VAL A 84 19.24 -13.44 -36.18
CA VAL A 84 18.49 -13.35 -34.95
C VAL A 84 18.56 -14.73 -34.32
N ASP A 85 19.18 -14.82 -33.16
CA ASP A 85 19.46 -16.09 -32.48
C ASP A 85 18.43 -16.28 -31.36
N LEU A 86 17.89 -17.50 -31.26
CA LEU A 86 17.08 -17.91 -30.11
C LEU A 86 18.03 -18.29 -28.95
N VAL A 87 17.92 -17.58 -27.84
CA VAL A 87 18.83 -17.69 -26.68
C VAL A 87 18.05 -17.86 -25.39
N ALA A 88 18.66 -18.49 -24.38
CA ALA A 88 18.07 -18.62 -23.05
C ALA A 88 18.07 -17.28 -22.29
N ASP A 89 19.14 -16.50 -22.44
CA ASP A 89 19.33 -15.23 -21.75
C ASP A 89 19.34 -14.06 -22.74
N PRO A 90 18.17 -13.55 -23.16
CA PRO A 90 18.08 -12.41 -24.04
C PRO A 90 18.48 -11.10 -23.34
N ALA A 91 19.07 -10.17 -24.08
CA ALA A 91 19.51 -8.88 -23.52
C ALA A 91 18.37 -7.86 -23.36
N THR A 92 17.51 -7.74 -24.39
CA THR A 92 16.48 -6.69 -24.46
C THR A 92 15.06 -7.22 -24.49
N THR A 93 14.86 -8.50 -24.79
CA THR A 93 13.53 -9.12 -24.88
C THR A 93 13.17 -9.85 -23.59
N ARG A 94 11.90 -9.88 -23.20
CA ARG A 94 11.33 -10.55 -22.02
C ARG A 94 10.82 -11.98 -22.29
N GLY A 95 10.81 -12.43 -23.54
CA GLY A 95 10.39 -13.78 -23.93
C GLY A 95 9.93 -13.88 -25.39
N LEU A 96 9.27 -14.98 -25.76
CA LEU A 96 8.77 -15.23 -27.12
C LEU A 96 7.57 -14.37 -27.56
N PHE A 97 6.72 -13.96 -26.61
CA PHE A 97 5.44 -13.31 -26.91
C PHE A 97 5.34 -11.86 -26.42
N GLU A 98 6.37 -11.06 -26.67
CA GLU A 98 6.34 -9.63 -26.30
C GLU A 98 5.20 -8.86 -26.98
N SER A 99 4.72 -9.34 -28.14
CA SER A 99 3.52 -8.82 -28.79
C SER A 99 2.23 -9.16 -28.05
N GLU A 100 2.19 -10.25 -27.28
CA GLU A 100 1.01 -10.72 -26.55
C GLU A 100 1.04 -10.33 -25.07
N ALA A 101 2.14 -9.78 -24.55
CA ALA A 101 2.16 -9.17 -23.20
C ALA A 101 1.25 -7.92 -23.08
N ARG A 102 0.45 -7.62 -24.11
CA ARG A 102 -0.74 -6.75 -24.07
C ARG A 102 -2.04 -7.51 -24.40
N HIS A 103 -2.11 -8.78 -24.04
CA HIS A 103 -3.32 -9.62 -24.00
C HIS A 103 -3.49 -10.18 -22.58
N ASP A 104 -3.49 -9.29 -21.59
CA ASP A 104 -4.44 -9.43 -20.50
C ASP A 104 -5.65 -8.55 -20.87
N ASP A 105 -6.80 -9.21 -20.94
CA ASP A 105 -8.15 -8.78 -21.41
C ASP A 105 -8.48 -8.86 -22.91
N THR A 106 -8.40 -10.03 -23.58
CA THR A 106 -9.45 -10.47 -24.55
C THR A 106 -9.41 -11.98 -24.89
N PRO A 107 -10.55 -12.72 -24.94
CA PRO A 107 -10.64 -14.13 -25.41
C PRO A 107 -10.49 -14.29 -26.95
N PRO A 108 -10.36 -15.52 -27.49
CA PRO A 108 -9.75 -15.80 -28.80
C PRO A 108 -10.59 -15.36 -30.01
N ALA A 109 -9.90 -14.82 -31.01
CA ALA A 109 -10.48 -14.25 -32.23
C ALA A 109 -11.14 -15.30 -33.14
N GLY A 110 -12.47 -15.26 -33.19
CA GLY A 110 -13.23 -15.48 -34.42
C GLY A 110 -13.52 -14.13 -35.08
N LYS A 111 -13.09 -13.99 -36.35
CA LYS A 111 -13.33 -12.87 -37.29
C LYS A 111 -12.56 -11.56 -37.02
N PRO A 112 -12.15 -10.84 -38.09
CA PRO A 112 -11.39 -9.61 -37.96
C PRO A 112 -12.32 -8.53 -37.41
N THR A 113 -12.11 -8.12 -36.16
CA THR A 113 -12.75 -6.92 -35.61
C THR A 113 -12.11 -5.72 -36.28
N SER A 114 -12.72 -5.32 -37.39
CA SER A 114 -12.57 -4.01 -38.01
C SER A 114 -12.71 -2.95 -36.94
N LYS A 115 -11.60 -2.41 -36.41
CA LYS A 115 -11.52 -1.24 -35.50
C LYS A 115 -12.89 -0.86 -34.90
N LEU A 116 -13.48 -1.72 -34.07
CA LEU A 116 -14.75 -1.38 -33.44
C LEU A 116 -14.40 -0.30 -32.43
N CYS A 117 -14.92 0.90 -32.64
CA CYS A 117 -14.82 1.93 -31.62
C CYS A 117 -15.56 1.42 -30.36
N VAL A 118 -15.20 1.91 -29.18
CA VAL A 118 -15.97 1.69 -27.94
C VAL A 118 -17.44 2.06 -28.16
N ASP A 119 -17.71 3.02 -29.04
CA ASP A 119 -19.05 3.42 -29.45
C ASP A 119 -19.77 2.36 -30.32
N ASP A 120 -19.05 1.61 -31.14
CA ASP A 120 -19.62 0.52 -31.94
C ASP A 120 -19.93 -0.70 -31.05
N LEU A 121 -19.05 -1.00 -30.09
CA LEU A 121 -19.29 -2.04 -29.07
C LEU A 121 -20.49 -1.71 -28.17
N ARG A 122 -20.67 -0.44 -27.80
CA ARG A 122 -21.84 0.02 -27.05
C ARG A 122 -23.14 -0.08 -27.86
N ARG A 123 -23.09 0.04 -29.19
CA ARG A 123 -24.27 -0.10 -30.06
C ARG A 123 -24.61 -1.56 -30.31
N GLU A 124 -23.62 -2.40 -30.57
CA GLU A 124 -23.82 -3.81 -30.94
C GLU A 124 -24.02 -4.73 -29.73
N HIS A 125 -23.43 -4.37 -28.58
CA HIS A 125 -23.41 -5.20 -27.37
C HIS A 125 -23.67 -4.38 -26.09
N ALA A 126 -24.70 -3.53 -26.11
CA ALA A 126 -25.06 -2.65 -24.99
C ALA A 126 -25.17 -3.40 -23.65
N GLU A 127 -25.87 -4.54 -23.61
CA GLU A 127 -26.08 -5.31 -22.38
C GLU A 127 -24.78 -5.87 -21.79
N LEU A 128 -23.84 -6.32 -22.64
CA LEU A 128 -22.54 -6.84 -22.19
C LEU A 128 -21.68 -5.70 -21.63
N VAL A 129 -21.67 -4.55 -22.30
CA VAL A 129 -20.95 -3.36 -21.83
C VAL A 129 -21.53 -2.88 -20.49
N GLU A 130 -22.85 -2.83 -20.34
CA GLU A 130 -23.48 -2.47 -19.07
C GLU A 130 -23.18 -3.48 -17.95
N SER A 131 -23.12 -4.78 -18.25
CA SER A 131 -22.73 -5.79 -17.27
C SER A 131 -21.28 -5.60 -16.81
N LEU A 132 -20.34 -5.41 -17.74
CA LEU A 132 -18.94 -5.16 -17.43
C LEU A 132 -18.75 -3.86 -16.66
N CYS A 133 -19.42 -2.77 -17.07
CA CYS A 133 -19.36 -1.50 -16.34
C CYS A 133 -19.89 -1.64 -14.91
N ARG A 134 -20.98 -2.39 -14.69
CA ARG A 134 -21.50 -2.65 -13.34
C ARG A 134 -20.52 -3.45 -12.50
N GLU A 135 -19.93 -4.50 -13.05
CA GLU A 135 -18.93 -5.31 -12.34
C GLU A 135 -17.69 -4.50 -11.96
N GLN A 136 -17.17 -3.70 -12.90
CA GLN A 136 -16.03 -2.82 -12.66
C GLN A 136 -16.35 -1.75 -11.63
N THR A 137 -17.55 -1.15 -11.68
CA THR A 137 -17.99 -0.16 -10.69
C THR A 137 -18.06 -0.79 -9.29
N ALA A 138 -18.69 -1.96 -9.17
CA ALA A 138 -18.75 -2.67 -7.89
C ALA A 138 -17.36 -3.05 -7.37
N ARG A 139 -16.44 -3.43 -8.25
CA ARG A 139 -15.06 -3.73 -7.87
C ARG A 139 -14.29 -2.50 -7.40
N ILE A 140 -14.47 -1.36 -8.08
CA ILE A 140 -13.88 -0.07 -7.69
C ILE A 140 -14.40 0.34 -6.32
N GLU A 141 -15.72 0.28 -6.11
CA GLU A 141 -16.35 0.60 -4.82
C GLU A 141 -15.82 -0.31 -3.69
N GLN A 142 -15.69 -1.61 -3.95
CA GLN A 142 -15.13 -2.55 -2.98
C GLN A 142 -13.68 -2.21 -2.62
N LEU A 143 -12.85 -1.88 -3.62
CA LEU A 143 -11.45 -1.52 -3.38
C LEU A 143 -11.32 -0.19 -2.65
N GLN A 144 -12.17 0.80 -2.98
CA GLN A 144 -12.21 2.08 -2.28
C GLN A 144 -12.59 1.89 -0.80
N ALA A 145 -13.62 1.09 -0.51
CA ALA A 145 -14.00 0.79 0.87
C ALA A 145 -12.87 0.08 1.65
N GLU A 146 -12.12 -0.82 1.00
CA GLU A 146 -10.97 -1.48 1.64
C GLU A 146 -9.81 -0.50 1.88
N ILE A 147 -9.52 0.40 0.94
CA ILE A 147 -8.52 1.45 1.12
C ILE A 147 -8.91 2.37 2.28
N GLU A 148 -10.17 2.78 2.37
CA GLU A 148 -10.67 3.61 3.47
C GLU A 148 -10.52 2.89 4.82
N ARG A 149 -10.89 1.59 4.88
CA ARG A 149 -10.73 0.77 6.08
C ARG A 149 -9.27 0.66 6.53
N LEU A 150 -8.36 0.40 5.59
CA LEU A 150 -6.93 0.28 5.87
C LEU A 150 -6.32 1.62 6.29
N THR A 151 -6.72 2.70 5.64
CA THR A 151 -6.27 4.06 5.98
C THR A 151 -6.75 4.47 7.37
N ALA A 152 -8.00 4.16 7.73
CA ALA A 152 -8.53 4.39 9.07
C ALA A 152 -7.76 3.59 10.14
N ARG A 153 -7.39 2.33 9.84
CA ARG A 153 -6.58 1.51 10.74
C ARG A 153 -5.17 2.05 10.92
N GLU A 154 -4.52 2.44 9.83
CA GLU A 154 -3.16 2.98 9.84
C GLU A 154 -3.10 4.31 10.60
N THR A 155 -4.03 5.23 10.32
CA THR A 155 -4.12 6.51 11.03
C THR A 155 -4.39 6.32 12.53
N ALA A 156 -5.25 5.38 12.92
CA ALA A 156 -5.46 5.04 14.33
C ALA A 156 -4.18 4.50 15.01
N HIS A 157 -3.45 3.60 14.34
CA HIS A 157 -2.17 3.07 14.86
C HIS A 157 -1.10 4.17 14.96
N GLN A 158 -0.98 5.03 13.96
CA GLN A 158 -0.06 6.17 13.98
C GLN A 158 -0.39 7.13 15.13
N LYS A 159 -1.67 7.47 15.32
CA LYS A 159 -2.13 8.32 16.42
C LYS A 159 -1.85 7.71 17.78
N GLN A 160 -2.10 6.41 17.97
CA GLN A 160 -1.75 5.70 19.20
C GLN A 160 -0.24 5.72 19.48
N ARG A 161 0.60 5.52 18.45
CA ARG A 161 2.06 5.61 18.59
C ARG A 161 2.51 7.01 19.00
N LEU A 162 1.94 8.04 18.39
CA LEU A 162 2.21 9.43 18.74
C LEU A 162 1.82 9.72 20.20
N ILE A 163 0.62 9.31 20.62
CA ILE A 163 0.17 9.46 22.01
C ILE A 163 1.18 8.79 22.97
N ARG A 164 1.59 7.55 22.73
CA ARG A 164 2.58 6.86 23.57
C ARG A 164 3.92 7.59 23.58
N GLN A 165 4.37 8.13 22.45
CA GLN A 165 5.61 8.89 22.37
C GLN A 165 5.54 10.17 23.21
N VAL A 166 4.47 10.95 23.08
CA VAL A 166 4.27 12.19 23.82
C VAL A 166 4.12 11.92 25.32
N LEU A 167 3.36 10.89 25.71
CA LEU A 167 3.27 10.48 27.12
C LEU A 167 4.65 10.17 27.72
N ARG A 168 5.52 9.47 26.97
CA ARG A 168 6.90 9.17 27.40
C ARG A 168 7.76 10.42 27.50
N GLU A 169 7.64 11.35 26.56
CA GLU A 169 8.35 12.65 26.57
C GLU A 169 8.05 13.45 27.86
N PHE A 170 6.81 13.42 28.32
CA PHE A 170 6.38 14.08 29.55
C PHE A 170 6.44 13.20 30.81
N HIS A 171 7.08 12.03 30.73
CA HIS A 171 7.25 11.05 31.83
C HIS A 171 5.93 10.59 32.46
N LEU A 172 4.86 10.50 31.66
CA LEU A 172 3.60 9.87 32.06
C LEU A 172 3.63 8.35 31.80
N PRO A 173 2.90 7.54 32.60
CA PRO A 173 2.90 6.09 32.45
C PRO A 173 2.26 5.65 31.13
N ASP A 174 2.71 4.50 30.62
CA ASP A 174 2.15 3.89 29.41
C ASP A 174 0.77 3.30 29.74
N PRO A 175 -0.29 3.67 29.01
CA PRO A 175 -1.65 3.22 29.32
C PRO A 175 -1.83 1.70 29.33
N ASP A 176 -1.01 0.96 28.57
CA ASP A 176 -1.11 -0.51 28.49
C ASP A 176 -0.26 -1.24 29.54
N ALA A 177 0.67 -0.55 30.20
CA ALA A 177 1.60 -1.14 31.17
C ALA A 177 1.42 -0.58 32.60
N ALA A 178 0.45 0.31 32.80
CA ALA A 178 0.18 0.99 34.05
C ALA A 178 -0.54 0.08 35.07
N ASP A 179 0.02 -0.08 36.27
CA ASP A 179 -0.63 -0.73 37.40
C ASP A 179 -1.43 0.29 38.24
N GLY A 180 -2.72 0.02 38.50
CA GLY A 180 -3.59 0.68 39.49
C GLY A 180 -3.49 2.22 39.65
N ARG A 181 -2.47 2.71 40.36
CA ARG A 181 -2.21 4.15 40.54
C ARG A 181 -1.80 4.84 39.24
N ASP A 182 -1.10 4.15 38.36
CA ASP A 182 -0.66 4.70 37.06
C ASP A 182 -1.85 4.84 36.08
N GLN A 183 -2.85 3.97 36.19
CA GLN A 183 -4.11 4.09 35.43
C GLN A 183 -4.96 5.28 35.88
N SER A 184 -4.78 5.75 37.12
CA SER A 184 -5.43 6.98 37.60
C SER A 184 -4.79 8.24 37.02
N ILE A 185 -3.48 8.17 36.70
CA ILE A 185 -2.74 9.27 36.07
C ILE A 185 -3.16 9.41 34.61
N VAL A 186 -3.16 8.32 33.85
CA VAL A 186 -3.62 8.27 32.45
C VAL A 186 -4.95 7.52 32.40
N SER A 187 -6.03 8.23 32.77
CA SER A 187 -7.37 7.64 32.83
C SER A 187 -7.95 7.40 31.44
N GLU A 188 -8.93 6.48 31.35
CA GLU A 188 -9.64 6.20 30.10
C GLU A 188 -10.25 7.45 29.46
N ARG A 189 -10.84 8.34 30.28
CA ARG A 189 -11.39 9.61 29.79
C ARG A 189 -10.32 10.52 29.19
N PHE A 190 -9.14 10.57 29.80
CA PHE A 190 -8.03 11.35 29.27
C PHE A 190 -7.53 10.76 27.95
N LEU A 191 -7.42 9.42 27.84
CA LEU A 191 -7.10 8.74 26.59
C LEU A 191 -8.13 9.02 25.49
N GLN A 192 -9.42 9.02 25.83
CA GLN A 192 -10.49 9.40 24.88
C GLN A 192 -10.32 10.84 24.40
N SER A 193 -9.97 11.78 25.27
CA SER A 193 -9.66 13.17 24.88
C SER A 193 -8.45 13.25 23.95
N LEU A 194 -7.38 12.49 24.21
CA LEU A 194 -6.21 12.44 23.32
C LEU A 194 -6.52 11.81 21.96
N LEU A 195 -7.38 10.79 21.92
CA LEU A 195 -7.86 10.18 20.67
C LEU A 195 -8.81 11.09 19.90
N ALA A 196 -9.51 12.02 20.56
CA ALA A 196 -10.38 13.01 19.93
C ALA A 196 -9.62 14.25 19.42
N ALA A 197 -8.40 14.51 19.92
CA ALA A 197 -7.62 15.69 19.56
C ALA A 197 -7.30 15.74 18.05
N GLU A 198 -7.46 16.91 17.42
CA GLU A 198 -7.39 17.06 15.97
C GLU A 198 -5.97 16.92 15.40
N ASN A 199 -4.95 17.32 16.17
CA ASN A 199 -3.56 17.36 15.72
C ASN A 199 -2.58 17.06 16.85
N GLU A 200 -1.30 16.90 16.50
CA GLU A 200 -0.22 16.63 17.45
C GLU A 200 -0.05 17.74 18.50
N GLY A 201 -0.22 19.01 18.12
CA GLY A 201 -0.10 20.15 19.03
C GLY A 201 -1.10 20.05 20.19
N ALA A 202 -2.37 19.80 19.87
CA ALA A 202 -3.43 19.59 20.86
C ALA A 202 -3.16 18.37 21.77
N ILE A 203 -2.60 17.28 21.21
CA ILE A 203 -2.17 16.12 22.01
C ILE A 203 -1.08 16.52 23.01
N ARG A 204 -0.06 17.28 22.56
CA ARG A 204 1.03 17.74 23.41
C ARG A 204 0.55 18.67 24.52
N GLU A 205 -0.31 19.63 24.21
CA GLU A 205 -0.89 20.56 25.21
C GLU A 205 -1.64 19.81 26.30
N LEU A 206 -2.54 18.88 25.93
CA LEU A 206 -3.29 18.06 26.88
C LEU A 206 -2.37 17.20 27.77
N VAL A 207 -1.30 16.64 27.19
CA VAL A 207 -0.31 15.86 27.94
C VAL A 207 0.53 16.73 28.87
N GLU A 208 0.94 17.91 28.41
CA GLU A 208 1.72 18.86 29.21
C GLU A 208 0.93 19.36 30.42
N GLU A 209 -0.33 19.76 30.23
CA GLU A 209 -1.25 20.15 31.30
C GLU A 209 -1.41 19.01 32.31
N ARG A 210 -1.62 17.79 31.82
CA ARG A 210 -1.75 16.61 32.69
C ARG A 210 -0.46 16.35 33.47
N ALA A 211 0.70 16.44 32.83
CA ALA A 211 1.99 16.27 33.48
C ALA A 211 2.25 17.37 34.53
N ALA A 212 1.84 18.61 34.26
CA ALA A 212 1.93 19.71 35.22
C ALA A 212 1.06 19.44 36.45
N LEU A 213 -0.17 18.95 36.28
CA LEU A 213 -1.06 18.56 37.39
C LEU A 213 -0.45 17.43 38.23
N VAL A 214 0.10 16.40 37.59
CA VAL A 214 0.75 15.27 38.29
C VAL A 214 1.98 15.72 39.06
N ARG A 215 2.82 16.59 38.47
CA ARG A 215 3.98 17.18 39.15
C ARG A 215 3.55 18.05 40.34
N GLY A 216 2.49 18.85 40.19
CA GLY A 216 1.92 19.65 41.26
C GLY A 216 1.45 18.79 42.44
N LEU A 217 0.74 17.68 42.16
CA LEU A 217 0.30 16.74 43.18
C LEU A 217 1.46 16.01 43.87
N ARG A 218 2.50 15.62 43.13
CA ARG A 218 3.72 15.01 43.70
C ARG A 218 4.56 16.00 44.51
N GLY A 219 4.54 17.29 44.16
CA GLY A 219 5.24 18.35 44.87
C GLY A 219 4.56 18.78 46.18
N VAL A 220 3.26 18.52 46.33
CA VAL A 220 2.50 18.84 47.55
C VAL A 220 2.80 17.87 48.71
N ASP A 221 3.40 16.69 48.45
CA ASP A 221 3.49 15.62 49.45
C ASP A 221 4.91 15.20 49.85
N LEU A 222 5.77 16.14 50.26
CA LEU A 222 6.92 15.88 51.15
C LEU A 222 7.35 17.06 52.06
N SER A 223 6.65 18.21 52.07
CA SER A 223 7.03 19.35 52.93
C SER A 223 5.90 19.98 53.77
N ARG A 224 4.65 19.53 53.64
CA ARG A 224 3.50 19.86 54.50
C ARG A 224 2.54 18.67 54.41
N THR A 225 2.44 17.72 55.34
CA THR A 225 2.09 17.89 56.76
C THR A 225 2.44 16.60 57.52
N SER A 226 3.52 16.61 58.29
CA SER A 226 3.55 15.86 59.54
C SER A 226 2.95 16.78 60.61
N ASN A 227 1.95 16.27 61.32
CA ASN A 227 1.11 16.89 62.36
C ASN A 227 -0.08 17.76 61.91
N ASP A 228 -1.22 17.42 62.53
CA ASP A 228 -2.51 18.11 62.63
C ASP A 228 -3.47 18.06 61.44
N GLY A 229 -4.11 16.89 61.27
CA GLY A 229 -5.27 16.73 60.40
C GLY A 229 -5.88 15.34 60.46
N LYS A 230 -6.17 14.82 61.66
CA LYS A 230 -7.02 13.62 61.78
C LYS A 230 -8.40 13.94 61.20
N PRO A 231 -9.00 13.08 60.35
CA PRO A 231 -10.42 13.21 60.02
C PRO A 231 -11.23 12.93 61.29
N SER A 232 -11.79 13.98 61.88
CA SER A 232 -12.81 13.86 62.92
C SER A 232 -14.11 13.43 62.25
N SER A 233 -14.49 12.18 62.50
CA SER A 233 -15.87 11.73 62.34
C SER A 233 -16.76 12.67 63.17
N ARG A 234 -17.65 13.41 62.53
CA ARG A 234 -18.68 14.19 63.23
C ARG A 234 -19.75 13.22 63.71
N ASP A 235 -19.87 13.07 65.02
CA ASP A 235 -20.96 12.33 65.65
C ASP A 235 -22.32 12.94 65.25
N GLN A 236 -23.22 12.11 64.72
CA GLN A 236 -24.56 12.47 64.23
C GLN A 236 -25.61 12.62 65.35
N HIS A 237 -25.19 12.73 66.62
CA HIS A 237 -26.09 12.75 67.78
C HIS A 237 -25.89 13.94 68.72
N SER A 238 -25.55 15.12 68.20
CA SER A 238 -25.76 16.37 68.94
C SER A 238 -27.18 16.84 68.69
N LEU A 239 -28.13 16.35 69.49
CA LEU A 239 -29.43 16.97 69.67
C LEU A 239 -29.19 18.32 70.37
N GLU A 240 -29.31 19.40 69.60
CA GLU A 240 -29.43 20.74 70.19
C GLU A 240 -30.72 20.77 71.02
N GLU A 241 -30.56 20.95 72.34
CA GLU A 241 -31.62 21.39 73.23
C GLU A 241 -32.07 22.79 72.79
N PHE A 242 -33.03 22.84 71.87
CA PHE A 242 -33.78 24.06 71.61
C PHE A 242 -34.71 24.30 72.79
N GLY A 243 -34.36 25.34 73.57
CA GLY A 243 -35.20 25.87 74.62
C GLY A 243 -36.61 26.16 74.13
N SER A 244 -37.58 25.77 74.96
CA SER A 244 -38.97 26.16 74.87
C SER A 244 -39.10 27.68 74.95
N ASP A 245 -39.54 28.30 73.86
CA ASP A 245 -40.64 29.28 73.87
C ASP A 245 -40.67 30.00 72.52
N ASP A 246 -41.67 29.68 71.70
CA ASP A 246 -42.66 30.66 71.24
C ASP A 246 -43.48 30.04 70.09
N THR A 247 -44.35 29.11 70.44
CA THR A 247 -45.35 28.53 69.52
C THR A 247 -46.40 29.56 69.09
N LYS A 248 -46.46 30.74 69.72
CA LYS A 248 -47.43 31.79 69.40
C LYS A 248 -46.98 32.62 68.20
N ALA A 249 -45.68 32.92 68.11
CA ALA A 249 -45.09 33.61 66.96
C ALA A 249 -45.21 32.81 65.64
N PHE A 250 -45.23 31.48 65.71
CA PHE A 250 -45.39 30.64 64.51
C PHE A 250 -46.81 30.68 63.94
N VAL A 251 -47.85 30.79 64.78
CA VAL A 251 -49.26 30.77 64.33
C VAL A 251 -49.67 32.10 63.68
N ASP A 252 -49.13 33.23 64.15
CA ASP A 252 -49.38 34.55 63.56
C ASP A 252 -48.71 34.74 62.18
N ALA A 253 -47.74 33.90 61.82
CA ALA A 253 -47.05 34.01 60.53
C ALA A 253 -47.76 33.28 59.37
N ILE A 254 -48.80 32.48 59.66
CA ILE A 254 -49.47 31.60 58.69
C ILE A 254 -50.98 31.87 58.56
N THR A 255 -51.51 32.89 59.25
CA THR A 255 -52.90 33.34 59.16
C THR A 255 -52.95 34.76 58.58
#